data_AF-A0A0M6WEA4-F1
#
_entry.id   AF-A0A0M6WEA4-F1
#
_cell.length_a   1.000
_cell.length_b   1.000
_cell.length_c   1.000
_cell.angle_alpha   90.00
_cell.angle_beta   90.00
_cell.angle_gamma   90.00
#
_symmetry.space_group_name_H-M   'P 1'
#
loop_
_entity.id
_entity.type
_entity.pdbx_description
1 polymer ?
#
loop_
_entity_poly.entity_id
_entity_poly.type
_entity_poly.pdbx_seq_one_letter_code
_entity_poly.pdbx_strand_id
1 'polypeptide(L)'
;MLENEFHKLEEKKEIRTTISQIRKEIKKQDSKKAFLELLQGKESMIVAFLSDEDAKTRKNTALLIGDLKLEQAKDALIAAYLNETTLYVKSAYLTALGKLDVRENLEFFKNRLLEVKNQQVPAEEQKHQGEEIRELNEIILKTEGAKKHQFTGFQMPHEMLLLTNREQREVTLSEVKEIGASVQRKAELHPLGVLVFSKEVTPFTKLRTYRELLFPIHTNERIPAMPHRAAELLWHSDLYAFLTECHEGDAPFFFRLEVKSAEPKTEFVKKLGASLEKKSDWKLANSTTDYEIEIRLIEAKDGSFVPFLKLYSMKMKRFAYRKNAIAMSIHPATAAMLMYLAKPYLKENAQILDPCCGVGTMLIERDILVPAREKYGIDIFGDAIDMARENAALAGEKINFIHRDYFDFKHDYKFDEIVTNMPVKGKKAKEDMDAFYARFFEKSKSLLAEDGIIIMYSNEVGFVKKQLRLQPCYRLIQEYTVRKKDSYCLFIIGMK
;
A
#
# COMPACT_ATOMS: atom_id res chain seq x y z
N MET A 1 7.08 -30.77 28.60
CA MET A 1 6.06 -29.74 28.97
C MET A 1 4.69 -30.10 28.40
N LEU A 2 4.55 -30.31 27.08
CA LEU A 2 3.28 -30.72 26.46
C LEU A 2 2.77 -32.07 26.97
N GLU A 3 3.63 -33.06 27.22
CA GLU A 3 3.26 -34.35 27.83
C GLU A 3 2.63 -34.17 29.23
N ASN A 4 3.20 -33.30 30.07
CA ASN A 4 2.65 -33.02 31.39
C ASN A 4 1.28 -32.35 31.31
N GLU A 5 1.11 -31.39 30.40
CA GLU A 5 -0.19 -30.77 30.16
C GLU A 5 -1.19 -31.76 29.54
N PHE A 6 -0.74 -32.69 28.70
CA PHE A 6 -1.58 -33.75 28.17
C PHE A 6 -2.07 -34.71 29.27
N HIS A 7 -1.18 -35.14 30.17
CA HIS A 7 -1.58 -35.95 31.33
C HIS A 7 -2.57 -35.24 32.24
N LYS A 8 -2.43 -33.92 32.46
CA LYS A 8 -3.44 -33.15 33.20
C LYS A 8 -4.82 -33.18 32.53
N LEU A 9 -4.89 -33.19 31.19
CA LEU A 9 -6.15 -33.36 30.47
C LEU A 9 -6.74 -34.75 30.71
N GLU A 10 -5.92 -35.81 30.67
CA GLU A 10 -6.36 -37.19 30.94
C GLU A 10 -6.92 -37.33 32.37
N GLU A 11 -6.27 -36.70 33.34
CA GLU A 11 -6.69 -36.68 34.74
C GLU A 11 -7.81 -35.67 35.03
N LYS A 12 -8.26 -34.90 34.03
CA LYS A 12 -9.26 -33.82 34.14
C LYS A 12 -8.89 -32.77 35.21
N LYS A 13 -7.60 -32.49 35.40
CA LYS A 13 -7.09 -31.50 36.36
C LYS A 13 -6.90 -30.16 35.67
N GLU A 14 -7.40 -29.09 36.30
CA GLU A 14 -7.15 -27.70 35.88
C GLU A 14 -7.43 -27.44 34.38
N ILE A 15 -8.48 -28.07 33.83
CA ILE A 15 -8.77 -28.18 32.39
C ILE A 15 -8.61 -26.83 31.67
N ARG A 16 -9.25 -25.77 32.20
CA ARG A 16 -9.22 -24.43 31.59
C ARG A 16 -7.81 -23.90 31.37
N THR A 17 -6.95 -23.97 32.39
CA THR A 17 -5.57 -23.46 32.33
C THR A 17 -4.70 -24.35 31.47
N THR A 18 -4.90 -25.67 31.53
CA THR A 18 -4.16 -26.64 30.73
C THR A 18 -4.45 -26.48 29.23
N ILE A 19 -5.72 -26.38 28.80
CA ILE A 19 -6.06 -26.14 27.38
C ILE A 19 -5.48 -24.79 26.91
N SER A 20 -5.59 -23.74 27.73
CA SER A 20 -5.01 -22.44 27.39
C SER A 20 -3.49 -22.49 27.21
N GLN A 21 -2.79 -23.27 28.04
CA GLN A 21 -1.35 -23.43 27.98
C GLN A 21 -0.93 -24.25 26.75
N ILE A 22 -1.64 -25.35 26.45
CA ILE A 22 -1.43 -26.13 25.24
C ILE A 22 -1.56 -25.25 24.00
N ARG A 23 -2.65 -24.47 23.89
CA ARG A 23 -2.86 -23.53 22.78
C ARG A 23 -1.73 -22.52 22.60
N LYS A 24 -1.10 -22.07 23.70
CA LYS A 24 0.05 -21.17 23.64
C LYS A 24 1.29 -21.86 23.08
N GLU A 25 1.54 -23.10 23.49
CA GLU A 25 2.72 -23.87 23.07
C GLU A 25 2.62 -24.39 21.62
N ILE A 26 1.45 -24.84 21.17
CA ILE A 26 1.25 -25.37 19.80
C ILE A 26 1.29 -24.29 18.70
N LYS A 27 1.53 -23.02 19.06
CA LYS A 27 1.81 -21.98 18.06
C LYS A 27 3.13 -22.24 17.31
N LYS A 28 4.05 -23.01 17.91
CA LYS A 28 5.27 -23.48 17.25
C LYS A 28 4.97 -24.76 16.47
N GLN A 29 5.45 -24.85 15.24
CA GLN A 29 5.12 -25.96 14.33
C GLN A 29 5.54 -27.33 14.89
N ASP A 30 6.74 -27.43 15.49
CA ASP A 30 7.23 -28.68 16.09
C ASP A 30 6.40 -29.11 17.30
N SER A 31 6.06 -28.16 18.16
CA SER A 31 5.18 -28.38 19.32
C SER A 31 3.78 -28.86 18.91
N LYS A 32 3.24 -28.32 17.81
CA LYS A 32 1.96 -28.76 17.27
C LYS A 32 2.02 -30.22 16.81
N LYS A 33 3.08 -30.59 16.08
CA LYS A 33 3.25 -31.97 15.60
C LYS A 33 3.38 -32.96 16.76
N ALA A 34 4.22 -32.63 17.75
CA ALA A 34 4.38 -33.46 18.95
C ALA A 34 3.07 -33.62 19.73
N PHE A 35 2.25 -32.57 19.84
CA PHE A 35 0.96 -32.68 20.51
C PHE A 35 -0.05 -33.53 19.73
N LEU A 36 -0.05 -33.46 18.40
CA LEU A 36 -0.89 -34.33 17.56
C LEU A 36 -0.51 -35.80 17.71
N GLU A 37 0.78 -36.12 17.85
CA GLU A 37 1.25 -37.48 18.12
C GLU A 37 0.75 -38.00 19.48
N LEU A 38 0.79 -37.17 20.54
CA LEU A 38 0.23 -37.53 21.85
C LEU A 38 -1.29 -37.73 21.81
N LEU A 39 -1.98 -36.94 20.98
CA LEU A 39 -3.43 -36.95 20.90
C LEU A 39 -3.98 -38.10 20.04
N GLN A 40 -3.14 -38.79 19.26
CA GLN A 40 -3.56 -39.82 18.31
C GLN A 40 -4.41 -40.91 19.00
N GLY A 41 -5.64 -41.10 18.50
CA GLY A 41 -6.59 -42.08 19.06
C GLY A 41 -7.31 -41.64 20.34
N LYS A 42 -7.05 -40.41 20.82
CA LYS A 42 -7.66 -39.80 22.01
C LYS A 42 -8.36 -38.47 21.70
N GLU A 43 -8.66 -38.20 20.43
CA GLU A 43 -9.26 -36.93 19.98
C GLU A 43 -10.64 -36.69 20.58
N SER A 44 -11.40 -37.77 20.82
CA SER A 44 -12.70 -37.72 21.49
C SER A 44 -12.65 -37.11 22.90
N MET A 45 -11.52 -37.25 23.60
CA MET A 45 -11.31 -36.61 24.91
C MET A 45 -11.36 -35.08 24.79
N ILE A 46 -10.73 -34.51 23.75
CA ILE A 46 -10.75 -33.06 23.53
C ILE A 46 -12.15 -32.60 23.15
N VAL A 47 -12.84 -33.35 22.30
CA VAL A 47 -14.22 -33.05 21.89
C VAL A 47 -15.17 -33.04 23.09
N ALA A 48 -14.99 -33.93 24.07
CA ALA A 48 -15.82 -33.98 25.27
C ALA A 48 -15.80 -32.68 26.09
N PHE A 49 -14.71 -31.90 26.05
CA PHE A 49 -14.62 -30.61 26.73
C PHE A 49 -15.41 -29.48 26.05
N LEU A 50 -16.06 -29.73 24.90
CA LEU A 50 -17.03 -28.80 24.32
C LEU A 50 -18.35 -28.76 25.11
N SER A 51 -18.60 -29.74 25.96
CA SER A 51 -19.79 -29.81 26.84
C SER A 51 -19.47 -29.46 28.29
N ASP A 52 -18.30 -28.88 28.57
CA ASP A 52 -17.88 -28.48 29.91
C ASP A 52 -18.78 -27.37 30.49
N GLU A 53 -19.01 -27.36 31.80
CA GLU A 53 -19.82 -26.33 32.45
C GLU A 53 -19.20 -24.93 32.36
N ASP A 54 -17.85 -24.83 32.37
CA ASP A 54 -17.14 -23.56 32.27
C ASP A 54 -17.07 -23.07 30.81
N ALA A 55 -17.69 -21.91 30.57
CA ALA A 55 -17.73 -21.27 29.26
C ALA A 55 -16.33 -20.97 28.66
N LYS A 56 -15.32 -20.69 29.50
CA LYS A 56 -13.95 -20.43 29.03
C LYS A 56 -13.24 -21.73 28.64
N THR A 57 -13.51 -22.84 29.33
CA THR A 57 -13.08 -24.18 28.91
C THR A 57 -13.64 -24.46 27.53
N ARG A 58 -14.97 -24.39 27.33
CA ARG A 58 -15.60 -24.61 26.02
C ARG A 58 -15.00 -23.74 24.92
N LYS A 59 -14.85 -22.44 25.19
CA LYS A 59 -14.19 -21.47 24.29
C LYS A 59 -12.79 -21.93 23.86
N ASN A 60 -11.95 -22.28 24.83
CA ASN A 60 -10.58 -22.68 24.56
C ASN A 60 -10.51 -24.05 23.89
N THR A 61 -11.41 -24.98 24.23
CA THR A 61 -11.52 -26.28 23.55
C THR A 61 -11.84 -26.10 22.08
N ALA A 62 -12.86 -25.30 21.74
CA ALA A 62 -13.22 -25.04 20.35
C ALA A 62 -12.03 -24.48 19.56
N LEU A 63 -11.37 -23.45 20.10
CA LEU A 63 -10.20 -22.87 19.47
C LEU A 63 -9.02 -23.85 19.38
N LEU A 64 -8.80 -24.72 20.36
CA LEU A 64 -7.77 -25.76 20.31
C LEU A 64 -8.04 -26.73 19.15
N ILE A 65 -9.28 -27.18 18.98
CA ILE A 65 -9.69 -28.05 17.86
C ILE A 65 -9.37 -27.39 16.52
N GLY A 66 -9.72 -26.11 16.35
CA GLY A 66 -9.38 -25.35 15.15
C GLY A 66 -7.87 -25.09 14.98
N ASP A 67 -7.15 -24.79 16.06
CA ASP A 67 -5.69 -24.59 16.06
C ASP A 67 -4.96 -25.88 15.64
N LEU A 68 -5.48 -27.05 16.03
CA LEU A 68 -4.97 -28.37 15.65
C LEU A 68 -5.41 -28.81 14.25
N LYS A 69 -6.54 -28.29 13.75
CA LYS A 69 -7.21 -28.69 12.50
C LYS A 69 -7.75 -30.13 12.54
N LEU A 70 -8.49 -30.46 13.59
CA LEU A 70 -9.11 -31.80 13.74
C LEU A 70 -10.41 -31.88 12.92
N GLU A 71 -10.33 -32.31 11.67
CA GLU A 71 -11.47 -32.39 10.75
C GLU A 71 -12.60 -33.30 11.26
N GLN A 72 -12.24 -34.40 11.94
CA GLN A 72 -13.20 -35.34 12.52
C GLN A 72 -14.09 -34.73 13.62
N ALA A 73 -13.71 -33.58 14.19
CA ALA A 73 -14.47 -32.88 15.20
C ALA A 73 -15.41 -31.81 14.62
N LYS A 74 -15.48 -31.65 13.29
CA LYS A 74 -16.27 -30.62 12.61
C LYS A 74 -17.75 -30.66 13.02
N ASP A 75 -18.39 -31.82 12.93
CA ASP A 75 -19.82 -31.95 13.24
C ASP A 75 -20.10 -31.69 14.73
N ALA A 76 -19.19 -32.13 15.61
CA ALA A 76 -19.28 -31.86 17.04
C ALA A 76 -19.11 -30.36 17.35
N LEU A 77 -18.23 -29.64 16.64
CA LEU A 77 -18.10 -28.19 16.75
C LEU A 77 -19.36 -27.46 16.28
N ILE A 78 -19.97 -27.87 15.17
CA ILE A 78 -21.22 -27.28 14.67
C ILE A 78 -22.35 -27.49 15.69
N ALA A 79 -22.50 -28.72 16.20
CA ALA A 79 -23.49 -29.02 17.22
C ALA A 79 -23.28 -28.22 18.52
N ALA A 80 -22.03 -28.10 18.98
CA ALA A 80 -21.69 -27.32 20.16
C ALA A 80 -21.95 -25.82 19.96
N TYR A 81 -21.64 -25.27 18.78
CA TYR A 81 -21.94 -23.88 18.43
C TYR A 81 -23.46 -23.57 18.46
N LEU A 82 -24.28 -24.49 17.95
CA LEU A 82 -25.74 -24.36 17.98
C LEU A 82 -26.30 -24.38 19.40
N ASN A 83 -25.77 -25.27 20.25
CA ASN A 83 -26.19 -25.40 21.65
C ASN A 83 -25.60 -24.34 22.59
N GLU A 84 -24.57 -23.60 22.17
CA GLU A 84 -23.93 -22.59 23.01
C GLU A 84 -24.90 -21.42 23.28
N THR A 85 -25.14 -21.13 24.55
CA THR A 85 -25.96 -19.99 25.00
C THR A 85 -25.13 -18.77 25.37
N THR A 86 -23.82 -18.94 25.59
CA THR A 86 -22.92 -17.85 25.99
C THR A 86 -22.40 -17.12 24.75
N LEU A 87 -22.91 -15.91 24.48
CA LEU A 87 -22.66 -15.18 23.23
C LEU A 87 -21.17 -14.88 22.98
N TYR A 88 -20.39 -14.50 24.01
CA TYR A 88 -18.94 -14.25 23.86
C TYR A 88 -18.09 -15.50 23.54
N VAL A 89 -18.70 -16.69 23.61
CA VAL A 89 -18.09 -17.98 23.26
C VAL A 89 -18.43 -18.37 21.82
N LYS A 90 -19.62 -18.03 21.31
CA LYS A 90 -20.09 -18.42 19.95
C LYS A 90 -19.08 -18.10 18.85
N SER A 91 -18.52 -16.89 18.85
CA SER A 91 -17.52 -16.47 17.85
C SER A 91 -16.29 -17.38 17.84
N ALA A 92 -15.88 -17.94 18.98
CA ALA A 92 -14.73 -18.82 19.07
C ALA A 92 -14.93 -20.17 18.36
N TYR A 93 -16.16 -20.70 18.36
CA TYR A 93 -16.49 -21.89 17.58
C TYR A 93 -16.40 -21.62 16.08
N LEU A 94 -16.92 -20.47 15.63
CA LEU A 94 -16.84 -20.07 14.24
C LEU A 94 -15.39 -19.83 13.80
N THR A 95 -14.57 -19.17 14.64
CA THR A 95 -13.12 -19.03 14.39
C THR A 95 -12.44 -20.39 14.24
N ALA A 96 -12.87 -21.40 15.01
CA ALA A 96 -12.34 -22.75 14.89
C ALA A 96 -12.81 -23.45 13.61
N LEU A 97 -14.11 -23.38 13.29
CA LEU A 97 -14.70 -23.92 12.07
C LEU A 97 -14.08 -23.31 10.81
N GLY A 98 -13.77 -22.01 10.83
CA GLY A 98 -13.08 -21.32 9.73
C GLY A 98 -11.62 -21.76 9.48
N LYS A 99 -11.10 -22.71 10.26
CA LYS A 99 -9.79 -23.37 10.04
C LYS A 99 -9.91 -24.80 9.50
N LEU A 100 -11.12 -25.33 9.38
CA LEU A 100 -11.46 -26.67 8.92
C LEU A 100 -12.05 -26.63 7.50
N ASP A 101 -12.23 -27.79 6.87
CA ASP A 101 -12.93 -27.89 5.58
C ASP A 101 -14.46 -27.94 5.77
N VAL A 102 -15.08 -26.78 5.53
CA VAL A 102 -16.50 -26.55 5.77
C VAL A 102 -17.30 -26.29 4.49
N ARG A 103 -16.76 -26.66 3.32
CA ARG A 103 -17.39 -26.42 2.01
C ARG A 103 -18.81 -27.00 1.91
N GLU A 104 -19.02 -28.20 2.42
CA GLU A 104 -20.32 -28.89 2.44
C GLU A 104 -21.33 -28.23 3.40
N ASN A 105 -20.85 -27.39 4.32
CA ASN A 105 -21.67 -26.70 5.32
C ASN A 105 -21.93 -25.23 4.94
N LEU A 106 -21.60 -24.80 3.72
CA LEU A 106 -21.73 -23.40 3.29
C LEU A 106 -23.15 -22.84 3.51
N GLU A 107 -24.16 -23.60 3.12
CA GLU A 107 -25.57 -23.18 3.22
C GLU A 107 -26.00 -23.03 4.68
N PHE A 108 -25.45 -23.83 5.59
CA PHE A 108 -25.66 -23.67 7.02
C PHE A 108 -25.17 -22.31 7.52
N PHE A 109 -23.95 -21.89 7.15
CA PHE A 109 -23.42 -20.59 7.58
C PHE A 109 -24.19 -19.41 6.99
N LYS A 110 -24.66 -19.51 5.73
CA LYS A 110 -25.49 -18.47 5.10
C LYS A 110 -26.82 -18.29 5.81
N ASN A 111 -27.53 -19.38 6.10
CA ASN A 111 -28.77 -19.34 6.84
C ASN A 111 -28.56 -18.79 8.25
N ARG A 112 -27.50 -19.25 8.93
CA ARG A 112 -27.16 -18.75 10.26
C ARG A 112 -26.81 -17.26 10.26
N LEU A 113 -26.10 -16.77 9.25
CA LEU A 113 -25.80 -15.35 9.11
C LEU A 113 -27.08 -14.52 9.02
N LEU A 114 -28.05 -14.97 8.23
CA LEU A 114 -29.34 -14.30 8.11
C LEU A 114 -30.12 -14.29 9.43
N GLU A 115 -30.15 -15.42 10.15
CA GLU A 115 -30.75 -15.51 11.48
C GLU A 115 -30.13 -14.52 12.46
N VAL A 116 -28.80 -14.52 12.59
CA VAL A 116 -28.07 -13.69 13.55
C VAL A 116 -28.23 -12.21 13.22
N LYS A 117 -28.26 -11.82 11.93
CA LYS A 117 -28.54 -10.43 11.51
C LYS A 117 -29.95 -9.95 11.90
N ASN A 118 -30.94 -10.84 11.81
CA ASN A 118 -32.34 -10.51 12.11
C ASN A 118 -32.69 -10.63 13.60
N GLN A 119 -31.80 -11.21 14.41
CA GLN A 119 -31.99 -11.35 15.84
C GLN A 119 -31.85 -9.99 16.56
N GLN A 120 -32.82 -9.65 17.41
CA GLN A 120 -32.69 -8.52 18.32
C GLN A 120 -31.97 -8.97 19.59
N VAL A 121 -30.89 -8.26 19.97
CA VAL A 121 -30.14 -8.50 21.21
C VAL A 121 -30.03 -7.21 22.03
N PRO A 122 -29.96 -7.30 23.38
CA PRO A 122 -29.70 -6.17 24.25
C PRO A 122 -28.42 -5.40 23.87
N ALA A 123 -28.34 -4.12 24.22
CA ALA A 123 -27.24 -3.24 23.83
C ALA A 123 -25.86 -3.78 24.26
N GLU A 124 -25.78 -4.37 25.45
CA GLU A 124 -24.59 -5.01 26.00
C GLU A 124 -24.09 -6.21 25.17
N GLU A 125 -24.99 -6.94 24.50
CA GLU A 125 -24.68 -8.15 23.74
C GLU A 125 -24.44 -7.88 22.25
N GLN A 126 -24.74 -6.67 21.77
CA GLN A 126 -24.54 -6.28 20.36
C GLN A 126 -23.09 -6.44 19.89
N LYS A 127 -22.11 -6.35 20.80
CA LYS A 127 -20.72 -6.60 20.49
C LYS A 127 -20.51 -8.06 20.07
N HIS A 128 -21.08 -9.01 20.80
CA HIS A 128 -20.91 -10.43 20.57
C HIS A 128 -21.68 -10.92 19.35
N GLN A 129 -22.87 -10.36 19.10
CA GLN A 129 -23.57 -10.55 17.84
C GLN A 129 -22.73 -10.08 16.64
N GLY A 130 -22.10 -8.90 16.74
CA GLY A 130 -21.21 -8.39 15.70
C GLY A 130 -19.98 -9.29 15.45
N GLU A 131 -19.40 -9.85 16.50
CA GLU A 131 -18.32 -10.84 16.40
C GLU A 131 -18.79 -12.12 15.70
N GLU A 132 -19.99 -12.63 16.01
CA GLU A 132 -20.57 -13.81 15.37
C GLU A 132 -20.83 -13.59 13.87
N ILE A 133 -21.48 -12.47 13.50
CA ILE A 133 -21.73 -12.08 12.11
C ILE A 133 -20.43 -11.98 11.32
N ARG A 134 -19.40 -11.38 11.93
CA ARG A 134 -18.08 -11.25 11.29
C ARG A 134 -17.47 -12.61 10.99
N GLU A 135 -17.42 -13.52 11.96
CA GLU A 135 -16.82 -14.85 11.75
C GLU A 135 -17.61 -15.67 10.72
N LEU A 136 -18.95 -15.55 10.69
CA LEU A 136 -19.79 -16.17 9.67
C LEU A 136 -19.44 -15.63 8.27
N ASN A 137 -19.35 -14.31 8.11
CA ASN A 137 -18.93 -13.69 6.85
C ASN A 137 -17.53 -14.15 6.43
N GLU A 138 -16.56 -14.22 7.36
CA GLU A 138 -15.20 -14.69 7.06
C GLU A 138 -15.18 -16.16 6.59
N ILE A 139 -16.01 -17.04 7.18
CA ILE A 139 -16.15 -18.44 6.75
C ILE A 139 -16.74 -18.52 5.34
N ILE A 140 -17.86 -17.84 5.11
CA ILE A 140 -18.55 -17.82 3.80
C ILE A 140 -17.59 -17.30 2.72
N LEU A 141 -16.90 -16.19 3.00
CA LEU A 141 -15.95 -15.58 2.08
C LEU A 141 -14.78 -16.52 1.73
N LYS A 142 -14.18 -17.20 2.72
CA LYS A 142 -13.10 -18.16 2.47
C LYS A 142 -13.57 -19.36 1.65
N THR A 143 -14.84 -19.73 1.81
CA THR A 143 -15.43 -20.90 1.15
C THR A 143 -15.83 -20.60 -0.30
N GLU A 144 -16.44 -19.44 -0.56
CA GLU A 144 -16.86 -19.03 -1.92
C GLU A 144 -15.75 -18.33 -2.72
N GLY A 145 -14.76 -17.78 -2.02
CA GLY A 145 -13.79 -16.85 -2.58
C GLY A 145 -14.33 -15.42 -2.65
N ALA A 146 -13.46 -14.43 -2.39
CA ALA A 146 -13.82 -13.03 -2.55
C ALA A 146 -14.06 -12.70 -4.04
N LYS A 147 -15.32 -12.50 -4.41
CA LYS A 147 -15.68 -11.91 -5.71
C LYS A 147 -15.35 -10.42 -5.65
N LYS A 148 -14.27 -10.02 -6.32
CA LYS A 148 -13.89 -8.61 -6.43
C LYS A 148 -14.79 -7.92 -7.44
N HIS A 149 -15.21 -6.71 -7.10
CA HIS A 149 -15.98 -5.84 -7.96
C HIS A 149 -15.15 -5.41 -9.17
N GLN A 150 -15.83 -5.31 -10.32
CA GLN A 150 -15.23 -4.80 -11.54
C GLN A 150 -15.52 -3.31 -11.66
N PHE A 151 -14.48 -2.48 -11.79
CA PHE A 151 -14.65 -1.07 -12.10
C PHE A 151 -15.15 -0.90 -13.55
N THR A 152 -16.26 -0.18 -13.72
CA THR A 152 -16.95 -0.01 -15.02
C THR A 152 -16.86 1.41 -15.59
N GLY A 153 -16.24 2.35 -14.86
CA GLY A 153 -16.16 3.75 -15.26
C GLY A 153 -17.21 4.61 -14.55
N PHE A 154 -17.31 5.90 -14.92
CA PHE A 154 -18.25 6.81 -14.27
C PHE A 154 -19.46 7.10 -15.16
N GLN A 155 -20.65 7.07 -14.56
CA GLN A 155 -21.91 7.48 -15.17
C GLN A 155 -22.06 9.00 -15.11
N MET A 156 -21.59 9.62 -14.02
CA MET A 156 -21.55 11.07 -13.83
C MET A 156 -20.13 11.59 -13.60
N PRO A 157 -19.87 12.90 -13.74
CA PRO A 157 -18.55 13.45 -13.46
C PRO A 157 -18.28 13.50 -11.96
N HIS A 158 -17.04 13.18 -11.57
CA HIS A 158 -16.60 13.12 -10.19
C HIS A 158 -15.33 13.92 -9.96
N GLU A 159 -15.12 14.31 -8.71
CA GLU A 159 -13.87 14.89 -8.26
C GLU A 159 -12.80 13.80 -8.06
N MET A 160 -11.57 14.11 -8.50
CA MET A 160 -10.39 13.27 -8.32
C MET A 160 -9.23 14.13 -7.83
N LEU A 161 -8.66 13.75 -6.70
CA LEU A 161 -7.45 14.34 -6.16
C LEU A 161 -6.22 13.59 -6.67
N LEU A 162 -5.41 14.27 -7.47
CA LEU A 162 -4.07 13.84 -7.86
C LEU A 162 -3.09 14.28 -6.77
N LEU A 163 -2.81 13.38 -5.83
CA LEU A 163 -2.00 13.65 -4.65
C LEU A 163 -0.53 13.90 -5.03
N THR A 164 0.00 15.05 -4.67
CA THR A 164 1.41 15.41 -4.91
C THR A 164 1.93 16.37 -3.84
N ASN A 165 3.25 16.54 -3.75
CA ASN A 165 3.82 17.43 -2.75
C ASN A 165 3.49 18.90 -3.07
N ARG A 166 3.47 19.77 -2.05
CA ARG A 166 3.06 21.17 -2.17
C ARG A 166 3.77 21.92 -3.29
N GLU A 167 5.08 21.75 -3.42
CA GLU A 167 5.94 22.38 -4.43
C GLU A 167 5.74 21.83 -5.85
N GLN A 168 5.10 20.66 -5.98
CA GLN A 168 4.96 19.93 -7.25
C GLN A 168 3.59 20.14 -7.90
N ARG A 169 2.64 20.76 -7.20
CA ARG A 169 1.24 20.91 -7.65
C ARG A 169 1.10 21.66 -8.97
N GLU A 170 1.91 22.70 -9.19
CA GLU A 170 1.88 23.47 -10.45
C GLU A 170 2.32 22.63 -11.64
N VAL A 171 3.31 21.75 -11.43
CA VAL A 171 3.79 20.83 -12.46
C VAL A 171 2.71 19.82 -12.81
N THR A 172 2.07 19.22 -11.80
CA THR A 172 0.94 18.32 -12.02
C THR A 172 -0.24 19.01 -12.67
N LEU A 173 -0.55 20.25 -12.29
CA LEU A 173 -1.64 21.01 -12.91
C LEU A 173 -1.32 21.31 -14.38
N SER A 174 -0.05 21.56 -14.71
CA SER A 174 0.40 21.76 -16.08
C SER A 174 0.23 20.49 -16.92
N GLU A 175 0.65 19.33 -16.40
CA GLU A 175 0.48 18.03 -17.08
C GLU A 175 -1.01 17.69 -17.26
N VAL A 176 -1.83 17.99 -16.26
CA VAL A 176 -3.29 17.83 -16.32
C VAL A 176 -3.89 18.67 -17.45
N LYS A 177 -3.47 19.93 -17.60
CA LYS A 177 -3.93 20.85 -18.66
C LYS A 177 -3.52 20.43 -20.08
N GLU A 178 -2.58 19.48 -20.23
CA GLU A 178 -2.30 18.87 -21.54
C GLU A 178 -3.45 17.92 -21.98
N ILE A 179 -4.31 17.48 -21.05
CA ILE A 179 -5.55 16.75 -21.37
C ILE A 179 -6.59 17.74 -21.93
N GLY A 180 -7.26 17.36 -23.01
CA GLY A 180 -8.29 18.18 -23.64
C GLY A 180 -9.40 18.64 -22.69
N ALA A 181 -9.82 19.90 -22.81
CA ALA A 181 -10.83 20.52 -21.95
C ALA A 181 -12.21 19.83 -21.98
N SER A 182 -12.52 19.08 -23.05
CA SER A 182 -13.72 18.26 -23.14
C SER A 182 -13.73 17.10 -22.13
N VAL A 183 -12.55 16.59 -21.77
CA VAL A 183 -12.34 15.52 -20.80
C VAL A 183 -12.21 16.10 -19.39
N GLN A 184 -11.34 17.10 -19.21
CA GLN A 184 -11.11 17.74 -17.92
C GLN A 184 -11.97 18.99 -17.77
N ARG A 185 -13.20 18.83 -17.25
CA ARG A 185 -14.18 19.92 -17.12
C ARG A 185 -13.71 21.04 -16.18
N LYS A 186 -12.95 20.68 -15.14
CA LYS A 186 -12.31 21.61 -14.20
C LYS A 186 -11.01 21.00 -13.67
N ALA A 187 -9.96 21.81 -13.47
CA ALA A 187 -8.86 21.45 -12.58
C ALA A 187 -8.32 22.67 -11.84
N GLU A 188 -7.99 22.46 -10.57
CA GLU A 188 -7.51 23.51 -9.69
C GLU A 188 -6.50 22.99 -8.65
N LEU A 189 -5.73 23.91 -8.09
CA LEU A 189 -4.77 23.57 -7.03
C LEU A 189 -5.52 23.22 -5.75
N HIS A 190 -5.14 22.11 -5.15
CA HIS A 190 -5.62 21.67 -3.85
C HIS A 190 -4.47 21.67 -2.83
N PRO A 191 -4.67 21.91 -1.52
CA PRO A 191 -3.58 21.85 -0.53
C PRO A 191 -2.74 20.57 -0.57
N LEU A 192 -3.36 19.45 -0.93
CA LEU A 192 -2.73 18.11 -1.03
C LEU A 192 -2.29 17.72 -2.45
N GLY A 193 -2.58 18.52 -3.48
CA GLY A 193 -2.37 18.09 -4.85
C GLY A 193 -3.06 18.94 -5.91
N VAL A 194 -3.64 18.29 -6.90
CA VAL A 194 -4.50 18.90 -7.92
C VAL A 194 -5.85 18.22 -7.89
N LEU A 195 -6.92 19.00 -7.77
CA LEU A 195 -8.29 18.50 -7.83
C LEU A 195 -8.78 18.64 -9.27
N VAL A 196 -9.30 17.56 -9.84
CA VAL A 196 -9.87 17.55 -11.20
C VAL A 196 -11.32 17.07 -11.14
N PHE A 197 -12.16 17.59 -12.03
CA PHE A 197 -13.55 17.16 -12.17
C PHE A 197 -13.77 16.61 -13.58
N SER A 198 -14.12 15.32 -13.68
CA SER A 198 -14.28 14.64 -14.97
C SER A 198 -15.19 13.42 -14.88
N LYS A 199 -15.81 13.07 -16.02
CA LYS A 199 -16.54 11.81 -16.22
C LYS A 199 -15.62 10.68 -16.70
N GLU A 200 -14.37 10.97 -17.04
CA GLU A 200 -13.38 9.99 -17.47
C GLU A 200 -12.22 9.93 -16.49
N VAL A 201 -11.76 8.72 -16.14
CA VAL A 201 -10.60 8.54 -15.26
C VAL A 201 -9.34 8.11 -16.02
N THR A 202 -9.49 7.35 -17.10
CA THR A 202 -8.40 6.71 -17.81
C THR A 202 -7.28 7.68 -18.23
N PRO A 203 -7.57 8.87 -18.79
CA PRO A 203 -6.53 9.84 -19.13
C PRO A 203 -5.68 10.24 -17.92
N PHE A 204 -6.30 10.47 -16.77
CA PHE A 204 -5.62 10.84 -15.53
C PHE A 204 -4.78 9.69 -14.94
N THR A 205 -5.13 8.43 -15.19
CA THR A 205 -4.31 7.29 -14.73
C THR A 205 -2.95 7.18 -15.44
N LYS A 206 -2.78 7.86 -16.59
CA LYS A 206 -1.57 7.84 -17.41
C LYS A 206 -0.57 8.94 -17.06
N LEU A 207 -1.05 10.07 -16.52
CA LEU A 207 -0.20 11.16 -16.04
C LEU A 207 0.82 10.64 -15.04
N ARG A 208 2.01 11.20 -15.00
CA ARG A 208 3.15 10.64 -14.24
C ARG A 208 3.58 11.52 -13.06
N THR A 209 3.16 12.78 -13.01
CA THR A 209 3.69 13.76 -12.04
C THR A 209 3.05 13.71 -10.64
N TYR A 210 2.01 12.90 -10.43
CA TYR A 210 1.36 12.71 -9.12
C TYR A 210 1.67 11.34 -8.50
N ARG A 211 1.53 11.19 -7.18
CA ARG A 211 1.82 9.94 -6.46
C ARG A 211 0.65 8.98 -6.42
N GLU A 212 -0.51 9.46 -6.01
CA GLU A 212 -1.73 8.66 -5.89
C GLU A 212 -2.93 9.43 -6.43
N LEU A 213 -3.91 8.69 -6.98
CA LEU A 213 -5.22 9.23 -7.34
C LEU A 213 -6.19 8.81 -6.26
N LEU A 214 -6.88 9.78 -5.68
CA LEU A 214 -7.86 9.59 -4.61
C LEU A 214 -9.17 10.25 -5.02
N PHE A 215 -10.29 9.74 -4.53
CA PHE A 215 -11.60 10.35 -4.68
C PHE A 215 -12.00 10.97 -3.34
N PRO A 216 -12.34 12.26 -3.26
CA PRO A 216 -12.91 12.83 -2.05
C PRO A 216 -14.19 12.08 -1.65
N ILE A 217 -14.38 11.84 -0.35
CA ILE A 217 -15.66 11.36 0.19
C ILE A 217 -16.36 12.58 0.79
N HIS A 218 -17.54 12.91 0.31
CA HIS A 218 -18.25 14.13 0.70
C HIS A 218 -19.12 13.88 1.93
N THR A 219 -18.63 14.34 3.08
CA THR A 219 -19.33 14.25 4.37
C THR A 219 -19.90 15.62 4.76
N ASN A 220 -21.05 15.63 5.44
CA ASN A 220 -21.70 16.87 5.89
C ASN A 220 -20.86 17.68 6.90
N GLU A 221 -19.94 17.02 7.60
CA GLU A 221 -18.95 17.62 8.49
C GLU A 221 -17.64 16.83 8.42
N ARG A 222 -16.56 17.37 9.00
CA ARG A 222 -15.29 16.62 9.10
C ARG A 222 -15.45 15.37 9.97
N ILE A 223 -14.71 14.33 9.66
CA ILE A 223 -14.76 13.06 10.41
C ILE A 223 -14.09 13.27 11.77
N PRO A 224 -14.78 13.09 12.91
CA PRO A 224 -14.16 13.21 14.22
C PRO A 224 -13.36 11.94 14.59
N ALA A 225 -12.48 12.05 15.58
CA ALA A 225 -11.79 10.90 16.19
C ALA A 225 -12.71 10.06 17.11
N MET A 226 -13.97 9.89 16.73
CA MET A 226 -14.99 9.13 17.46
C MET A 226 -15.54 8.01 16.55
N PRO A 227 -15.19 6.74 16.78
CA PRO A 227 -15.46 5.64 15.86
C PRO A 227 -16.92 5.53 15.37
N HIS A 228 -17.89 5.62 16.29
CA HIS A 228 -19.31 5.51 15.96
C HIS A 228 -19.80 6.67 15.08
N ARG A 229 -19.42 7.91 15.43
CA ARG A 229 -19.80 9.10 14.65
C ARG A 229 -19.10 9.13 13.29
N ALA A 230 -17.82 8.76 13.25
CA ALA A 230 -17.06 8.63 12.02
C ALA A 230 -17.70 7.60 11.06
N ALA A 231 -18.08 6.42 11.57
CA ALA A 231 -18.79 5.42 10.78
C ALA A 231 -20.14 5.94 10.25
N GLU A 232 -20.88 6.69 11.07
CA GLU A 232 -22.13 7.31 10.66
C GLU A 232 -21.97 8.33 9.54
N LEU A 233 -20.97 9.19 9.63
CA LEU A 233 -20.70 10.19 8.59
C LEU A 233 -20.22 9.55 7.29
N LEU A 234 -19.38 8.53 7.35
CA LEU A 234 -18.92 7.79 6.17
C LEU A 234 -20.04 6.98 5.51
N TRP A 235 -20.99 6.45 6.29
CA TRP A 235 -22.10 5.69 5.72
C TRP A 235 -23.13 6.59 5.02
N HIS A 236 -23.42 7.75 5.60
CA HIS A 236 -24.36 8.71 5.03
C HIS A 236 -23.72 9.70 4.05
N SER A 237 -22.45 9.50 3.69
CA SER A 237 -21.81 10.24 2.62
C SER A 237 -22.20 9.67 1.25
N ASP A 238 -21.60 10.22 0.21
CA ASP A 238 -21.66 9.69 -1.15
C ASP A 238 -20.86 8.39 -1.37
N LEU A 239 -20.17 7.85 -0.35
CA LEU A 239 -19.27 6.70 -0.48
C LEU A 239 -19.94 5.50 -1.14
N TYR A 240 -21.05 5.01 -0.58
CA TYR A 240 -21.68 3.79 -1.08
C TYR A 240 -22.32 4.01 -2.45
N ALA A 241 -22.95 5.17 -2.67
CA ALA A 241 -23.52 5.54 -3.96
C ALA A 241 -22.45 5.59 -5.06
N PHE A 242 -21.30 6.22 -4.78
CA PHE A 242 -20.15 6.27 -5.67
C PHE A 242 -19.65 4.86 -6.01
N LEU A 243 -19.47 3.99 -5.01
CA LEU A 243 -19.00 2.62 -5.22
C LEU A 243 -19.94 1.83 -6.15
N THR A 244 -21.24 1.87 -5.88
CA THR A 244 -22.26 1.15 -6.69
C THR A 244 -22.46 1.74 -8.08
N GLU A 245 -22.17 3.03 -8.27
CA GLU A 245 -22.31 3.68 -9.57
C GLU A 245 -21.16 3.33 -10.52
N CYS A 246 -19.93 3.18 -9.99
CA CYS A 246 -18.74 2.92 -10.79
C CYS A 246 -18.23 1.47 -10.79
N HIS A 247 -18.99 0.54 -10.19
CA HIS A 247 -18.66 -0.87 -10.18
C HIS A 247 -19.85 -1.76 -10.53
N GLU A 248 -19.52 -2.92 -11.11
CA GLU A 248 -20.42 -4.06 -11.22
C GLU A 248 -20.13 -5.05 -10.08
N GLY A 249 -21.20 -5.57 -9.47
CA GLY A 249 -21.16 -6.52 -8.36
C GLY A 249 -22.14 -6.15 -7.25
N ASP A 250 -22.42 -7.12 -6.39
CA ASP A 250 -23.28 -6.95 -5.22
C ASP A 250 -22.43 -6.79 -3.96
N ALA A 251 -23.03 -6.15 -2.95
CA ALA A 251 -22.44 -6.07 -1.62
C ALA A 251 -21.99 -7.46 -1.08
N PRO A 252 -20.93 -7.50 -0.25
CA PRO A 252 -20.20 -6.36 0.32
C PRO A 252 -19.02 -5.88 -0.53
N PHE A 253 -18.73 -4.58 -0.51
CA PHE A 253 -17.42 -4.06 -0.91
C PHE A 253 -16.39 -4.28 0.19
N PHE A 254 -15.22 -4.80 -0.18
CA PHE A 254 -14.15 -5.07 0.78
C PHE A 254 -13.25 -3.86 0.95
N PHE A 255 -13.28 -3.24 2.12
CA PHE A 255 -12.50 -2.04 2.43
C PHE A 255 -11.37 -2.32 3.41
N ARG A 256 -10.34 -1.48 3.35
CA ARG A 256 -9.43 -1.25 4.48
C ARG A 256 -9.47 0.21 4.90
N LEU A 257 -9.08 0.47 6.13
CA LEU A 257 -8.90 1.82 6.66
C LEU A 257 -7.42 2.18 6.73
N GLU A 258 -7.08 3.35 6.22
CA GLU A 258 -5.74 3.94 6.35
C GLU A 258 -5.86 5.31 7.01
N VAL A 259 -5.10 5.57 8.08
CA VAL A 259 -5.07 6.89 8.73
C VAL A 259 -3.70 7.52 8.52
N LYS A 260 -3.68 8.70 7.88
CA LYS A 260 -2.48 9.54 7.74
C LYS A 260 -2.51 10.61 8.83
N SER A 261 -1.89 10.28 9.96
CA SER A 261 -1.77 11.12 11.16
C SER A 261 -0.32 11.18 11.63
N ALA A 262 -0.02 12.12 12.54
CA ALA A 262 1.31 12.20 13.16
C ALA A 262 1.63 10.97 14.02
N GLU A 263 0.62 10.45 14.72
CA GLU A 263 0.71 9.27 15.58
C GLU A 263 -0.16 8.13 15.05
N PRO A 264 0.23 6.86 15.20
CA PRO A 264 -0.61 5.72 14.83
C PRO A 264 -1.93 5.70 15.62
N LYS A 265 -3.06 5.58 14.92
CA LYS A 265 -4.42 5.56 15.51
C LYS A 265 -5.03 4.14 15.47
N THR A 266 -4.28 3.11 15.86
CA THR A 266 -4.65 1.69 15.70
C THR A 266 -6.00 1.33 16.35
N GLU A 267 -6.24 1.81 17.57
CA GLU A 267 -7.49 1.51 18.28
C GLU A 267 -8.70 2.17 17.62
N PHE A 268 -8.55 3.42 17.20
CA PHE A 268 -9.57 4.16 16.45
C PHE A 268 -9.91 3.44 15.13
N VAL A 269 -8.90 3.05 14.36
CA VAL A 269 -9.07 2.29 13.11
C VAL A 269 -9.84 1.00 13.33
N LYS A 270 -9.46 0.21 14.35
CA LYS A 270 -10.12 -1.06 14.68
C LYS A 270 -11.60 -0.84 15.01
N LYS A 271 -11.90 0.12 15.88
CA LYS A 271 -13.27 0.43 16.31
C LYS A 271 -14.10 1.05 15.18
N LEU A 272 -13.49 1.88 14.34
CA LEU A 272 -14.15 2.50 13.18
C LEU A 272 -14.54 1.43 12.16
N GLY A 273 -13.63 0.50 11.84
CA GLY A 273 -13.92 -0.60 10.91
C GLY A 273 -15.15 -1.39 11.35
N ALA A 274 -15.17 -1.87 12.60
CA ALA A 274 -16.32 -2.61 13.15
C ALA A 274 -17.62 -1.78 13.18
N SER A 275 -17.51 -0.48 13.49
CA SER A 275 -18.67 0.42 13.50
C SER A 275 -19.23 0.66 12.11
N LEU A 276 -18.36 0.78 11.09
CA LEU A 276 -18.75 0.99 9.71
C LEU A 276 -19.39 -0.26 9.10
N GLU A 277 -18.84 -1.44 9.37
CA GLU A 277 -19.45 -2.72 8.96
C GLU A 277 -20.90 -2.78 9.44
N LYS A 278 -21.13 -2.59 10.75
CA LYS A 278 -22.46 -2.62 11.32
C LYS A 278 -23.38 -1.51 10.79
N LYS A 279 -22.89 -0.27 10.69
CA LYS A 279 -23.70 0.88 10.23
C LYS A 279 -24.10 0.73 8.75
N SER A 280 -23.25 0.10 7.95
CA SER A 280 -23.52 -0.21 6.55
C SER A 280 -24.42 -1.43 6.33
N ASP A 281 -24.91 -2.06 7.39
CA ASP A 281 -25.59 -3.36 7.33
C ASP A 281 -24.74 -4.41 6.59
N TRP A 282 -23.43 -4.39 6.86
CA TRP A 282 -22.41 -5.21 6.22
C TRP A 282 -22.37 -5.08 4.69
N LYS A 283 -22.82 -3.96 4.13
CA LYS A 283 -22.56 -3.64 2.71
C LYS A 283 -21.12 -3.23 2.46
N LEU A 284 -20.41 -2.85 3.52
CA LEU A 284 -18.97 -2.68 3.55
C LEU A 284 -18.38 -3.70 4.53
N ALA A 285 -17.38 -4.47 4.10
CA ALA A 285 -16.70 -5.48 4.92
C ALA A 285 -15.22 -5.13 5.06
N ASN A 286 -14.71 -5.05 6.30
CA ASN A 286 -13.33 -4.71 6.55
C ASN A 286 -12.43 -5.93 6.29
N SER A 287 -11.46 -5.79 5.39
CA SER A 287 -10.47 -6.83 5.09
C SER A 287 -9.08 -6.25 5.00
N THR A 288 -8.10 -6.95 5.58
CA THR A 288 -6.68 -6.54 5.53
C THR A 288 -5.92 -7.16 4.35
N THR A 289 -6.51 -8.16 3.69
CA THR A 289 -5.89 -8.96 2.63
C THR A 289 -6.64 -8.87 1.30
N ASP A 290 -7.97 -8.92 1.36
CA ASP A 290 -8.85 -9.07 0.20
C ASP A 290 -9.57 -7.77 -0.19
N TYR A 291 -9.19 -6.66 0.45
CA TYR A 291 -9.74 -5.34 0.14
C TYR A 291 -9.55 -4.97 -1.34
N GLU A 292 -10.54 -4.26 -1.87
CA GLU A 292 -10.54 -3.67 -3.20
C GLU A 292 -10.64 -2.14 -3.15
N ILE A 293 -10.98 -1.60 -1.98
CA ILE A 293 -10.98 -0.17 -1.71
C ILE A 293 -10.22 0.15 -0.42
N GLU A 294 -9.67 1.35 -0.35
CA GLU A 294 -9.12 1.92 0.88
C GLU A 294 -9.83 3.23 1.18
N ILE A 295 -10.42 3.29 2.37
CA ILE A 295 -10.92 4.53 2.95
C ILE A 295 -9.76 5.15 3.71
N ARG A 296 -9.25 6.26 3.21
CA ARG A 296 -8.13 6.98 3.77
C ARG A 296 -8.60 8.23 4.51
N LEU A 297 -8.22 8.34 5.77
CA LEU A 297 -8.47 9.49 6.62
C LEU A 297 -7.18 10.30 6.77
N ILE A 298 -7.18 11.55 6.31
CA ILE A 298 -6.03 12.45 6.45
C ILE A 298 -6.32 13.42 7.61
N GLU A 299 -5.47 13.41 8.63
CA GLU A 299 -5.61 14.23 9.82
C GLU A 299 -5.41 15.72 9.49
N ALA A 300 -6.39 16.53 9.85
CA ALA A 300 -6.32 17.98 9.82
C ALA A 300 -5.68 18.52 11.11
N LYS A 301 -5.31 19.81 11.10
CA LYS A 301 -4.62 20.45 12.25
C LYS A 301 -5.43 20.46 13.54
N ASP A 302 -6.76 20.36 13.46
CA ASP A 302 -7.69 20.32 14.58
C ASP A 302 -7.94 18.90 15.12
N GLY A 303 -7.24 17.89 14.58
CA GLY A 303 -7.41 16.48 14.95
C GLY A 303 -8.62 15.78 14.33
N SER A 304 -9.42 16.49 13.51
CA SER A 304 -10.43 15.87 12.67
C SER A 304 -9.81 15.28 11.40
N PHE A 305 -10.58 14.53 10.61
CA PHE A 305 -10.10 13.88 9.39
C PHE A 305 -10.88 14.32 8.16
N VAL A 306 -10.16 14.41 7.04
CA VAL A 306 -10.72 14.52 5.70
C VAL A 306 -10.69 13.13 5.04
N PRO A 307 -11.84 12.56 4.65
CA PRO A 307 -11.91 11.23 4.09
C PRO A 307 -11.72 11.22 2.57
N PHE A 308 -10.97 10.24 2.10
CA PHE A 308 -10.73 9.95 0.69
C PHE A 308 -10.89 8.45 0.43
N LEU A 309 -11.18 8.11 -0.81
CA LEU A 309 -11.27 6.75 -1.30
C LEU A 309 -10.14 6.48 -2.30
N LYS A 310 -9.52 5.32 -2.20
CA LYS A 310 -8.61 4.77 -3.20
C LYS A 310 -9.18 3.47 -3.72
N LEU A 311 -9.31 3.37 -5.05
CA LEU A 311 -9.83 2.18 -5.72
C LEU A 311 -8.66 1.28 -6.18
N TYR A 312 -8.57 0.06 -5.66
CA TYR A 312 -7.64 -0.97 -6.15
C TYR A 312 -8.22 -1.80 -7.31
N SER A 313 -9.54 -1.74 -7.52
CA SER A 313 -10.22 -2.24 -8.72
C SER A 313 -9.70 -1.55 -10.00
N MET A 314 -9.25 -0.30 -9.89
CA MET A 314 -8.58 0.43 -10.97
C MET A 314 -7.07 0.14 -11.02
N LYS A 315 -6.64 -0.67 -11.99
CA LYS A 315 -5.21 -0.99 -12.16
C LYS A 315 -4.42 0.20 -12.74
N MET A 316 -3.53 0.78 -11.94
CA MET A 316 -2.58 1.81 -12.39
C MET A 316 -1.32 1.17 -12.99
N LYS A 317 -1.12 1.33 -14.31
CA LYS A 317 0.02 0.71 -15.02
C LYS A 317 1.21 1.64 -15.30
N ARG A 318 1.08 2.96 -15.06
CA ARG A 318 2.09 3.97 -15.43
C ARG A 318 3.51 3.70 -14.87
N PHE A 319 3.62 3.00 -13.74
CA PHE A 319 4.91 2.60 -13.13
C PHE A 319 5.04 1.08 -12.98
N ALA A 320 4.31 0.29 -13.77
CA ALA A 320 4.33 -1.18 -13.69
C ALA A 320 5.72 -1.77 -13.96
N TYR A 321 6.61 -1.01 -14.61
CA TYR A 321 8.00 -1.41 -14.81
C TYR A 321 8.80 -1.54 -13.51
N ARG A 322 8.38 -0.85 -12.43
CA ARG A 322 9.11 -0.80 -11.16
C ARG A 322 8.87 -2.07 -10.33
N LYS A 323 9.48 -3.17 -10.75
CA LYS A 323 9.50 -4.43 -10.00
C LYS A 323 10.48 -4.36 -8.82
N ASN A 324 11.65 -3.76 -9.05
CA ASN A 324 12.74 -3.72 -8.08
C ASN A 324 13.01 -2.28 -7.58
N ALA A 325 13.40 -2.15 -6.32
CA ALA A 325 13.82 -0.90 -5.72
C ALA A 325 14.77 -1.16 -4.54
N ILE A 326 15.66 -0.21 -4.27
CA ILE A 326 16.51 -0.18 -3.08
C ILE A 326 16.09 0.99 -2.18
N ALA A 327 16.56 1.02 -0.93
CA ALA A 327 16.15 2.03 0.06
C ALA A 327 16.36 3.48 -0.40
N MET A 328 17.40 3.72 -1.21
CA MET A 328 17.75 5.04 -1.74
C MET A 328 17.15 5.34 -3.12
N SER A 329 16.37 4.43 -3.70
CA SER A 329 15.75 4.65 -5.02
C SER A 329 14.77 5.81 -4.98
N ILE A 330 14.90 6.72 -5.95
CA ILE A 330 13.90 7.75 -6.20
C ILE A 330 12.54 7.11 -6.55
N HIS A 331 11.46 7.70 -6.04
CA HIS A 331 10.12 7.27 -6.41
C HIS A 331 9.83 7.62 -7.88
N PRO A 332 9.26 6.71 -8.71
CA PRO A 332 9.00 6.98 -10.13
C PRO A 332 8.22 8.26 -10.40
N ALA A 333 7.13 8.52 -9.68
CA ALA A 333 6.39 9.78 -9.81
C ALA A 333 7.25 11.04 -9.55
N THR A 334 8.26 10.95 -8.68
CA THR A 334 9.20 12.06 -8.45
C THR A 334 10.18 12.16 -9.62
N ALA A 335 10.74 11.05 -10.12
CA ALA A 335 11.60 11.06 -11.31
C ALA A 335 10.86 11.60 -12.55
N ALA A 336 9.64 11.11 -12.82
CA ALA A 336 8.78 11.59 -13.90
C ALA A 336 8.49 13.09 -13.80
N MET A 337 8.23 13.58 -12.58
CA MET A 337 8.06 15.01 -12.33
C MET A 337 9.33 15.80 -12.68
N LEU A 338 10.52 15.29 -12.31
CA LEU A 338 11.79 15.96 -12.61
C LEU A 338 12.00 16.06 -14.11
N MET A 339 11.70 14.98 -14.83
CA MET A 339 11.78 14.96 -16.29
C MET A 339 10.77 15.92 -16.92
N TYR A 340 9.56 16.02 -16.37
CA TYR A 340 8.58 17.00 -16.84
C TYR A 340 9.08 18.45 -16.69
N LEU A 341 9.72 18.79 -15.57
CA LEU A 341 10.36 20.10 -15.41
C LEU A 341 11.53 20.32 -16.36
N ALA A 342 12.30 19.26 -16.64
CA ALA A 342 13.43 19.31 -17.55
C ALA A 342 13.02 19.28 -19.04
N LYS A 343 11.76 18.92 -19.36
CA LYS A 343 11.23 18.75 -20.73
C LYS A 343 11.66 19.84 -21.73
N PRO A 344 11.67 21.14 -21.39
CA PRO A 344 12.08 22.20 -22.32
C PRO A 344 13.57 22.16 -22.72
N TYR A 345 14.40 21.40 -22.01
CA TYR A 345 15.84 21.30 -22.21
C TYR A 345 16.28 19.93 -22.74
N LEU A 346 15.36 18.96 -22.85
CA LEU A 346 15.66 17.61 -23.34
C LEU A 346 15.73 17.58 -24.86
N LYS A 347 16.67 16.81 -25.41
CA LYS A 347 16.79 16.56 -26.85
C LYS A 347 16.17 15.21 -27.23
N GLU A 348 15.43 15.17 -28.33
CA GLU A 348 15.08 13.89 -28.97
C GLU A 348 16.33 13.20 -29.50
N ASN A 349 16.35 11.87 -29.48
CA ASN A 349 17.45 11.04 -30.00
C ASN A 349 18.83 11.34 -29.35
N ALA A 350 18.83 11.93 -28.16
CA ALA A 350 20.02 12.25 -27.40
C ALA A 350 20.82 11.00 -26.98
N GLN A 351 22.11 11.20 -26.73
CA GLN A 351 22.97 10.26 -26.02
C GLN A 351 22.98 10.64 -24.54
N ILE A 352 22.42 9.80 -23.69
CA ILE A 352 22.19 10.12 -22.27
C ILE A 352 22.92 9.18 -21.32
N LEU A 353 23.35 9.73 -20.20
CA LEU A 353 24.11 9.04 -19.16
C LEU A 353 23.54 9.34 -17.77
N ASP A 354 23.31 8.29 -16.97
CA ASP A 354 23.14 8.42 -15.52
C ASP A 354 24.35 7.81 -14.79
N PRO A 355 25.22 8.64 -14.20
CA PRO A 355 26.44 8.21 -13.52
C PRO A 355 26.21 7.58 -12.13
N CYS A 356 24.99 7.66 -11.59
CA CYS A 356 24.59 7.10 -10.30
C CYS A 356 23.19 6.50 -10.41
N CYS A 357 23.02 5.57 -11.36
CA CYS A 357 21.70 5.20 -11.86
C CYS A 357 20.85 4.36 -10.89
N GLY A 358 21.47 3.72 -9.90
CA GLY A 358 20.81 2.77 -9.01
C GLY A 358 20.01 1.74 -9.81
N VAL A 359 18.69 1.74 -9.62
CA VAL A 359 17.77 0.82 -10.30
C VAL A 359 17.20 1.37 -11.63
N GLY A 360 17.82 2.41 -12.20
CA GLY A 360 17.54 2.94 -13.53
C GLY A 360 16.37 3.93 -13.65
N THR A 361 15.70 4.28 -12.54
CA THR A 361 14.45 5.06 -12.57
C THR A 361 14.55 6.39 -13.31
N MET A 362 15.64 7.16 -13.14
CA MET A 362 15.79 8.47 -13.79
C MET A 362 15.87 8.34 -15.32
N LEU A 363 16.67 7.39 -15.82
CA LEU A 363 16.81 7.13 -17.26
C LEU A 363 15.52 6.61 -17.89
N ILE A 364 14.83 5.68 -17.21
CA ILE A 364 13.55 5.15 -17.70
C ILE A 364 12.52 6.28 -17.82
N GLU A 365 12.37 7.11 -16.79
CA GLU A 365 11.42 8.24 -16.84
C GLU A 365 11.83 9.31 -17.85
N ARG A 366 13.14 9.54 -18.04
CA ARG A 366 13.65 10.45 -19.07
C ARG A 366 13.20 9.97 -20.44
N ASP A 367 13.49 8.71 -20.77
CA ASP A 367 13.24 8.16 -22.09
C ASP A 367 11.75 8.07 -22.44
N ILE A 368 10.92 7.67 -21.46
CA ILE A 368 9.47 7.63 -21.62
C ILE A 368 8.90 9.01 -21.99
N LEU A 369 9.47 10.09 -21.44
CA LEU A 369 8.99 11.45 -21.71
C LEU A 369 9.48 11.99 -23.05
N VAL A 370 10.76 11.82 -23.34
CA VAL A 370 11.42 12.21 -24.60
C VAL A 370 12.35 11.08 -24.99
N PRO A 371 12.09 10.36 -26.11
CA PRO A 371 12.93 9.23 -26.50
C PRO A 371 14.39 9.62 -26.78
N ALA A 372 15.33 8.89 -26.19
CA ALA A 372 16.77 8.96 -26.44
C ALA A 372 17.21 7.83 -27.39
N ARG A 373 18.31 8.08 -28.10
CA ARG A 373 18.91 7.09 -29.00
C ARG A 373 19.74 6.09 -28.23
N GLU A 374 20.63 6.59 -27.37
CA GLU A 374 21.60 5.79 -26.62
C GLU A 374 21.52 6.12 -25.14
N LYS A 375 21.44 5.08 -24.29
CA LYS A 375 21.14 5.21 -22.86
C LYS A 375 22.14 4.41 -22.04
N TYR A 376 22.84 5.06 -21.12
CA TYR A 376 23.88 4.43 -20.29
C TYR A 376 23.60 4.70 -18.82
N GLY A 377 23.56 3.64 -18.01
CA GLY A 377 23.42 3.73 -16.56
C GLY A 377 24.64 3.12 -15.87
N ILE A 378 25.26 3.88 -14.98
CA ILE A 378 26.44 3.44 -14.23
C ILE A 378 26.10 3.44 -12.75
N ASP A 379 26.49 2.39 -12.05
CA ASP A 379 26.42 2.34 -10.59
C ASP A 379 27.55 1.45 -10.04
N ILE A 380 27.99 1.77 -8.83
CA ILE A 380 29.00 0.99 -8.10
C ILE A 380 28.40 -0.23 -7.41
N PHE A 381 27.08 -0.29 -7.27
CA PHE A 381 26.41 -1.40 -6.60
C PHE A 381 25.85 -2.39 -7.61
N GLY A 382 26.53 -3.52 -7.77
CA GLY A 382 26.19 -4.58 -8.73
C GLY A 382 24.73 -5.02 -8.67
N ASP A 383 24.18 -5.28 -7.48
CA ASP A 383 22.78 -5.73 -7.34
C ASP A 383 21.78 -4.68 -7.89
N ALA A 384 22.08 -3.39 -7.73
CA ALA A 384 21.23 -2.33 -8.28
C ALA A 384 21.22 -2.36 -9.81
N ILE A 385 22.35 -2.67 -10.44
CA ILE A 385 22.47 -2.81 -11.89
C ILE A 385 21.65 -4.01 -12.41
N ASP A 386 21.67 -5.14 -11.72
CA ASP A 386 20.85 -6.30 -12.08
C ASP A 386 19.36 -5.98 -11.94
N MET A 387 18.97 -5.33 -10.84
CA MET A 387 17.62 -4.82 -10.64
C MET A 387 17.20 -3.79 -11.70
N ALA A 388 18.12 -2.93 -12.14
CA ALA A 388 17.89 -1.92 -13.17
C ALA A 388 17.60 -2.54 -14.53
N ARG A 389 18.32 -3.61 -14.90
CA ARG A 389 18.08 -4.38 -16.13
C ARG A 389 16.67 -4.95 -16.15
N GLU A 390 16.21 -5.54 -15.04
CA GLU A 390 14.84 -6.05 -14.94
C GLU A 390 13.79 -4.94 -15.05
N ASN A 391 14.00 -3.81 -14.36
CA ASN A 391 13.08 -2.67 -14.43
C ASN A 391 13.00 -2.09 -15.85
N ALA A 392 14.14 -1.92 -16.54
CA ALA A 392 14.18 -1.43 -17.91
C ALA A 392 13.52 -2.40 -18.89
N ALA A 393 13.77 -3.71 -18.75
CA ALA A 393 13.11 -4.72 -19.56
C ALA A 393 11.58 -4.67 -19.42
N LEU A 394 11.07 -4.49 -18.20
CA LEU A 394 9.62 -4.31 -17.96
C LEU A 394 9.07 -2.97 -18.46
N ALA A 395 9.92 -1.96 -18.60
CA ALA A 395 9.56 -0.68 -19.23
C ALA A 395 9.55 -0.80 -20.78
N GLY A 396 10.09 -1.88 -21.35
CA GLY A 396 10.33 -1.98 -22.79
C GLY A 396 11.58 -1.20 -23.24
N GLU A 397 12.44 -0.82 -22.30
CA GLU A 397 13.58 0.06 -22.53
C GLU A 397 14.89 -0.70 -22.71
N LYS A 398 15.68 -0.28 -23.69
CA LYS A 398 17.04 -0.77 -23.91
C LYS A 398 18.05 0.22 -23.32
N ILE A 399 18.56 -0.09 -22.14
CA ILE A 399 19.55 0.72 -21.42
C ILE A 399 20.81 -0.10 -21.17
N ASN A 400 21.98 0.47 -21.48
CA ASN A 400 23.28 -0.14 -21.24
C ASN A 400 23.69 0.09 -19.78
N PHE A 401 23.39 -0.88 -18.91
CA PHE A 401 23.77 -0.81 -17.50
C PHE A 401 25.15 -1.42 -17.22
N ILE A 402 26.01 -0.63 -16.59
CA ILE A 402 27.43 -0.92 -16.36
C ILE A 402 27.72 -0.84 -14.86
N HIS A 403 28.13 -1.97 -14.27
CA HIS A 403 28.65 -2.01 -12.91
C HIS A 403 30.10 -1.55 -12.90
N ARG A 404 30.34 -0.29 -12.54
CA ARG A 404 31.66 0.36 -12.52
C ARG A 404 31.62 1.66 -11.72
N ASP A 405 32.76 2.10 -11.21
CA ASP A 405 32.90 3.48 -10.71
C ASP A 405 32.80 4.47 -11.89
N TYR A 406 31.87 5.43 -11.79
CA TYR A 406 31.73 6.50 -12.78
C TYR A 406 33.04 7.24 -13.06
N PHE A 407 33.90 7.43 -12.05
CA PHE A 407 35.16 8.12 -12.24
C PHE A 407 36.13 7.37 -13.16
N ASP A 408 36.02 6.04 -13.24
CA ASP A 408 36.82 5.17 -14.10
C ASP A 408 36.17 4.93 -15.48
N PHE A 409 34.92 5.32 -15.66
CA PHE A 409 34.17 5.12 -16.90
C PHE A 409 34.78 5.90 -18.08
N LYS A 410 34.85 5.29 -19.25
CA LYS A 410 35.32 5.93 -20.49
C LYS A 410 34.39 5.53 -21.62
N HIS A 411 34.20 6.44 -22.57
CA HIS A 411 33.38 6.23 -23.75
C HIS A 411 33.97 7.02 -24.92
N ASP A 412 33.88 6.49 -26.14
CA ASP A 412 34.50 7.10 -27.33
C ASP A 412 33.79 8.38 -27.77
N TYR A 413 32.45 8.39 -27.71
CA TYR A 413 31.65 9.59 -27.97
C TYR A 413 31.29 10.35 -26.69
N LYS A 414 30.85 11.60 -26.87
CA LYS A 414 30.33 12.49 -25.82
C LYS A 414 28.80 12.35 -25.65
N PHE A 415 28.31 12.70 -24.47
CA PHE A 415 26.90 12.67 -24.12
C PHE A 415 26.27 14.06 -24.25
N ASP A 416 25.05 14.10 -24.79
CA ASP A 416 24.21 15.29 -24.82
C ASP A 416 23.68 15.64 -23.43
N GLU A 417 23.37 14.62 -22.62
CA GLU A 417 22.74 14.79 -21.33
C GLU A 417 23.35 13.86 -20.27
N ILE A 418 23.65 14.44 -19.11
CA ILE A 418 23.89 13.68 -17.88
C ILE A 418 22.68 13.88 -16.97
N VAL A 419 21.93 12.82 -16.71
CA VAL A 419 20.69 12.85 -15.93
C VAL A 419 20.89 12.05 -14.66
N THR A 420 20.86 12.69 -13.49
CA THR A 420 21.27 12.01 -12.26
C THR A 420 20.51 12.45 -11.01
N ASN A 421 20.20 11.48 -10.16
CA ASN A 421 19.80 11.69 -8.78
C ASN A 421 21.02 11.49 -7.88
N MET A 422 21.61 12.60 -7.41
CA MET A 422 22.88 12.58 -6.70
C MET A 422 22.79 11.82 -5.37
N PRO A 423 23.84 11.08 -5.00
CA PRO A 423 23.87 10.40 -3.70
C PRO A 423 23.83 11.43 -2.57
N VAL A 424 23.03 11.13 -1.55
CA VAL A 424 22.96 11.96 -0.34
C VAL A 424 24.25 11.79 0.49
N LYS A 425 24.63 12.83 1.22
CA LYS A 425 25.81 12.82 2.10
C LYS A 425 25.82 11.66 3.11
N GLY A 426 24.67 11.30 3.68
CA GLY A 426 24.58 10.26 4.71
C GLY A 426 25.50 10.59 5.90
N LYS A 427 26.35 9.64 6.30
CA LYS A 427 27.36 9.81 7.36
C LYS A 427 28.73 10.33 6.87
N LYS A 428 28.87 10.66 5.58
CA LYS A 428 30.16 11.09 5.00
C LYS A 428 30.60 12.45 5.56
N ALA A 429 31.92 12.66 5.64
CA ALA A 429 32.48 13.95 6.01
C ALA A 429 32.13 15.01 4.96
N LYS A 430 32.20 16.29 5.33
CA LYS A 430 31.88 17.40 4.41
C LYS A 430 32.91 17.47 3.29
N GLU A 431 34.16 17.19 3.62
CA GLU A 431 35.33 17.20 2.75
C GLU A 431 35.23 16.11 1.68
N ASP A 432 34.78 14.91 2.05
CA ASP A 432 34.57 13.81 1.10
C ASP A 432 33.50 14.16 0.06
N MET A 433 32.41 14.79 0.49
CA MET A 433 31.35 15.25 -0.41
C MET A 433 31.84 16.36 -1.32
N ASP A 434 32.59 17.33 -0.80
CA ASP A 434 33.19 18.39 -1.59
C ASP A 434 34.11 17.83 -2.70
N ALA A 435 34.98 16.89 -2.34
CA ALA A 435 35.85 16.19 -3.27
C ALA A 435 35.07 15.37 -4.31
N PHE A 436 34.00 14.69 -3.88
CA PHE A 436 33.11 13.95 -4.78
C PHE A 436 32.48 14.86 -5.84
N TYR A 437 31.89 16.00 -5.42
CA TYR A 437 31.31 16.96 -6.35
C TYR A 437 32.38 17.58 -7.28
N ALA A 438 33.56 17.91 -6.77
CA ALA A 438 34.66 18.41 -7.60
C ALA A 438 35.05 17.40 -8.69
N ARG A 439 35.28 16.13 -8.31
CA ARG A 439 35.57 15.05 -9.25
C ARG A 439 34.43 14.80 -10.23
N PHE A 440 33.18 14.90 -9.78
CA PHE A 440 32.00 14.72 -10.62
C PHE A 440 31.95 15.75 -11.75
N PHE A 441 32.11 17.04 -11.45
CA PHE A 441 32.05 18.08 -12.46
C PHE A 441 33.23 18.02 -13.44
N GLU A 442 34.44 17.72 -12.95
CA GLU A 442 35.61 17.52 -13.81
C GLU A 442 35.43 16.30 -14.73
N LYS A 443 34.96 15.18 -14.18
CA LYS A 443 34.69 13.97 -14.97
C LYS A 443 33.61 14.22 -16.01
N SER A 444 32.51 14.85 -15.63
CA SER A 444 31.39 15.14 -16.50
C SER A 444 31.80 16.06 -17.67
N LYS A 445 32.72 17.01 -17.43
CA LYS A 445 33.26 17.88 -18.47
C LYS A 445 33.98 17.09 -19.56
N SER A 446 34.68 16.02 -19.16
CA SER A 446 35.36 15.12 -20.09
C SER A 446 34.40 14.22 -20.88
N LEU A 447 33.12 14.14 -20.55
CA LEU A 447 32.14 13.26 -21.18
C LEU A 447 30.99 14.01 -21.87
N LEU A 448 30.74 15.28 -21.54
CA LEU A 448 29.71 16.10 -22.18
C LEU A 448 30.14 16.65 -23.54
N ALA A 449 29.16 16.78 -24.44
CA ALA A 449 29.30 17.52 -25.69
C ALA A 449 29.36 19.04 -25.44
N GLU A 450 29.75 19.83 -26.46
CA GLU A 450 29.92 21.29 -26.36
C GLU A 450 28.62 22.02 -25.98
N ASP A 451 27.46 21.48 -26.37
CA ASP A 451 26.13 21.97 -26.01
C ASP A 451 25.39 21.03 -25.03
N GLY A 452 26.15 20.18 -24.34
CA GLY A 452 25.63 19.19 -23.42
C GLY A 452 25.10 19.81 -22.12
N ILE A 453 24.14 19.14 -21.50
CA ILE A 453 23.54 19.58 -20.23
C ILE A 453 23.65 18.51 -19.13
N ILE A 454 23.67 18.98 -17.89
CA ILE A 454 23.51 18.15 -16.69
C ILE A 454 22.14 18.48 -16.08
N ILE A 455 21.33 17.45 -15.90
CA ILE A 455 20.05 17.45 -15.20
C ILE A 455 20.29 16.76 -13.85
N MET A 456 20.54 17.58 -12.83
CA MET A 456 21.00 17.11 -11.53
C MET A 456 19.93 17.33 -10.47
N TYR A 457 19.46 16.24 -9.86
CA TYR A 457 18.61 16.31 -8.67
C TYR A 457 19.46 16.08 -7.42
N SER A 458 19.46 17.05 -6.49
CA SER A 458 20.31 17.02 -5.30
C SER A 458 19.77 17.90 -4.17
N ASN A 459 20.08 17.53 -2.92
CA ASN A 459 19.85 18.37 -1.75
C ASN A 459 21.09 19.17 -1.30
N GLU A 460 22.20 19.04 -2.02
CA GLU A 460 23.50 19.62 -1.66
C GLU A 460 23.77 20.93 -2.46
N VAL A 461 22.83 21.87 -2.40
CA VAL A 461 22.83 23.13 -3.18
C VAL A 461 24.16 23.89 -3.08
N GLY A 462 24.76 23.91 -1.88
CA GLY A 462 26.03 24.60 -1.62
C GLY A 462 27.20 24.06 -2.44
N PHE A 463 27.32 22.73 -2.57
CA PHE A 463 28.39 22.09 -3.34
C PHE A 463 28.20 22.31 -4.83
N VAL A 464 26.96 22.20 -5.33
CA VAL A 464 26.63 22.48 -6.73
C VAL A 464 27.01 23.93 -7.08
N LYS A 465 26.55 24.92 -6.31
CA LYS A 465 26.86 26.33 -6.52
C LYS A 465 28.35 26.63 -6.42
N LYS A 466 29.09 25.93 -5.56
CA LYS A 466 30.56 26.05 -5.47
C LYS A 466 31.22 25.60 -6.76
N GLN A 467 30.87 24.42 -7.29
CA GLN A 467 31.48 23.92 -8.51
C GLN A 467 31.16 24.77 -9.74
N LEU A 468 29.95 25.33 -9.83
CA LEU A 468 29.59 26.28 -10.88
C LEU A 468 30.43 27.58 -10.85
N ARG A 469 30.95 27.99 -9.68
CA ARG A 469 31.88 29.13 -9.56
C ARG A 469 33.31 28.76 -9.94
N LEU A 470 33.75 27.55 -9.57
CA LEU A 470 35.11 27.07 -9.81
C LEU A 470 35.34 26.64 -11.26
N GLN A 471 34.30 26.21 -11.95
CA GLN A 471 34.37 25.69 -13.31
C GLN A 471 33.57 26.59 -14.29
N PRO A 472 34.19 27.65 -14.85
CA PRO A 472 33.49 28.66 -15.65
C PRO A 472 32.95 28.14 -16.99
N CYS A 473 33.37 26.93 -17.42
CA CYS A 473 32.79 26.20 -18.55
C CYS A 473 31.34 25.75 -18.31
N TYR A 474 30.88 25.73 -17.06
CA TYR A 474 29.48 25.44 -16.76
C TYR A 474 28.69 26.73 -16.53
N ARG A 475 27.40 26.67 -16.81
CA ARG A 475 26.44 27.72 -16.51
C ARG A 475 25.16 27.11 -15.95
N LEU A 476 24.65 27.66 -14.85
CA LEU A 476 23.30 27.35 -14.39
C LEU A 476 22.29 27.95 -15.38
N ILE A 477 21.52 27.10 -16.04
CA ILE A 477 20.42 27.48 -16.93
C ILE A 477 19.17 27.70 -16.10
N GLN A 478 18.85 26.75 -15.21
CA GLN A 478 17.63 26.81 -14.40
C GLN A 478 17.80 26.04 -13.08
N GLU A 479 17.09 26.50 -12.05
CA GLU A 479 17.01 25.85 -10.74
C GLU A 479 15.55 25.78 -10.30
N TYR A 480 15.05 24.56 -10.08
CA TYR A 480 13.71 24.32 -9.56
C TYR A 480 13.78 23.79 -8.12
N THR A 481 13.11 24.46 -7.19
CA THR A 481 12.90 23.92 -5.85
C THR A 481 11.85 22.81 -5.89
N VAL A 482 12.25 21.57 -5.58
CA VAL A 482 11.37 20.39 -5.64
C VAL A 482 10.82 20.02 -4.26
N ARG A 483 11.63 20.17 -3.20
CA ARG A 483 11.20 20.01 -1.81
C ARG A 483 11.91 21.03 -0.93
N LYS A 484 11.15 21.95 -0.34
CA LYS A 484 11.69 23.00 0.54
C LYS A 484 12.26 22.47 1.85
N LYS A 485 11.52 21.56 2.51
CA LYS A 485 11.86 21.05 3.85
C LYS A 485 13.26 20.42 3.92
N ASP A 486 13.66 19.75 2.84
CA ASP A 486 14.89 18.96 2.78
C ASP A 486 15.87 19.52 1.72
N SER A 487 15.63 20.75 1.26
CA SER A 487 16.46 21.49 0.31
C SER A 487 16.78 20.77 -1.01
N TYR A 488 15.89 19.89 -1.49
CA TYR A 488 16.08 19.25 -2.80
C TYR A 488 15.71 20.19 -3.94
N CYS A 489 16.65 20.34 -4.87
CA CYS A 489 16.49 21.10 -6.11
C CYS A 489 16.80 20.22 -7.33
N LEU A 490 16.19 20.58 -8.46
CA LEU A 490 16.61 20.14 -9.78
C LEU A 490 17.39 21.28 -10.44
N PHE A 491 18.61 21.00 -10.86
CA PHE A 491 19.47 21.93 -11.56
C PHE A 491 19.56 21.52 -13.03
N ILE A 492 19.38 22.49 -13.92
CA ILE A 492 19.71 22.37 -15.33
C ILE A 492 20.98 23.19 -15.56
N ILE A 493 22.07 22.52 -15.89
CA ILE A 493 23.40 23.10 -16.01
C ILE A 493 23.89 22.85 -17.43
N GLY A 494 24.22 23.90 -18.19
CA GLY A 494 24.77 23.78 -19.54
C GLY A 494 26.29 23.90 -19.56
N MET A 495 26.91 23.23 -20.53
CA MET A 495 28.25 23.57 -21.02
C MET A 495 28.20 24.88 -21.81
N LYS A 496 29.27 25.69 -21.70
CA LYS A 496 29.46 26.94 -22.42
C LYS A 496 30.32 26.78 -23.66
#